data_AF-A0A9D2HCJ7-F1
#
_entry.id   AF-A0A9D2HCJ7-F1
#
_cell.length_a   1.000
_cell.length_b   1.000
_cell.length_c   1.000
_cell.angle_alpha   90.00
_cell.angle_beta   90.00
_cell.angle_gamma   90.00
#
_symmetry.space_group_name_H-M   'P 1'
#
loop_
_entity.id
_entity.type
_entity.pdbx_description
1 polymer ?
#
loop_
_entity_poly.entity_id
_entity_poly.type
_entity_poly.pdbx_seq_one_letter_code
_entity_poly.pdbx_strand_id
1 'polypeptide(L)'
;MSMDTVIDLGKVCGRKLSEAEAARLREIGSRLNLREDDALWPLLAALEYQRVYYEALPEKIAKASQTIMDGMAAAAERETAAAQAKLTDSVVKEAEYLASRIQYAKLIPMWLLALICLLAYGSLMLWAGFRIDTGRDIPLAAILHMPSGWLISGLCLVAGVFYAAMAIPSLAEGKKSGWSKCVIALFFLIVGGMITLYLLTN
;
A
#
# COMPACT_ATOMS: atom_id res chain seq x y z
N MET A 1 -45.50 46.46 61.65
CA MET A 1 -45.42 45.48 60.54
C MET A 1 -45.06 46.26 59.28
N SER A 2 -43.78 46.21 58.88
CA SER A 2 -43.25 46.70 57.60
C SER A 2 -41.85 46.07 57.44
N MET A 3 -41.74 45.12 56.51
CA MET A 3 -40.57 44.33 56.16
C MET A 3 -39.58 45.17 55.33
N ASP A 4 -38.73 45.97 55.97
CA ASP A 4 -37.69 46.74 55.26
C ASP A 4 -36.37 46.79 56.06
N THR A 5 -35.78 45.63 56.31
CA THR A 5 -34.35 45.51 56.64
C THR A 5 -33.76 44.44 55.74
N VAL A 6 -33.69 44.75 54.45
CA VAL A 6 -33.05 43.88 53.46
C VAL A 6 -31.55 43.83 53.77
N ILE A 7 -31.10 42.75 54.41
CA ILE A 7 -29.69 42.47 54.67
C ILE A 7 -28.92 42.57 53.36
N ASP A 8 -27.89 43.42 53.33
CA ASP A 8 -26.93 43.49 52.24
C ASP A 8 -25.93 42.33 52.38
N LEU A 9 -26.40 41.14 51.98
CA LEU A 9 -25.61 39.91 51.92
C LEU A 9 -24.31 40.11 51.12
N GLY A 10 -24.28 41.06 50.19
CA GLY A 10 -23.07 41.43 49.45
C GLY A 10 -21.99 42.05 50.34
N LYS A 11 -22.40 42.78 51.37
CA LYS A 11 -21.51 43.40 52.36
C LYS A 11 -20.97 42.39 53.39
N VAL A 12 -21.81 41.42 53.78
CA VAL A 12 -21.43 40.36 54.73
C VAL A 12 -20.56 39.27 54.09
N CYS A 13 -20.81 38.94 52.82
CA CYS A 13 -19.98 38.01 52.04
C CYS A 13 -18.75 38.66 51.39
N GLY A 14 -18.61 39.99 51.43
CA GLY A 14 -17.48 40.71 50.84
C GLY A 14 -17.41 40.69 49.30
N ARG A 15 -18.44 40.19 48.60
CA ARG A 15 -18.54 40.16 47.12
C ARG A 15 -19.99 40.38 46.67
N LYS A 16 -20.19 40.89 45.44
CA LYS A 16 -21.52 40.92 44.82
C LYS A 16 -21.98 39.48 44.53
N LEU A 17 -23.00 39.03 45.25
CA LEU A 17 -23.66 37.75 45.03
C LEU A 17 -24.64 37.85 43.85
N SER A 18 -24.71 36.80 43.03
CA SER A 18 -25.77 36.67 42.03
C SER A 18 -27.14 36.52 42.72
N GLU A 19 -28.24 36.99 42.11
CA GLU A 19 -29.59 36.91 42.69
C GLU A 19 -29.97 35.47 43.10
N ALA A 20 -29.57 34.48 42.31
CA ALA A 20 -29.80 33.07 42.61
C ALA A 20 -28.98 32.56 43.80
N GLU A 21 -27.77 33.09 44.01
CA GLU A 21 -26.92 32.75 45.17
C GLU A 21 -27.48 33.40 46.44
N ALA A 22 -27.91 34.65 46.35
CA ALA A 22 -28.51 35.37 47.47
C ALA A 22 -29.86 34.77 47.91
N ALA A 23 -30.66 34.26 46.98
CA ALA A 23 -31.90 33.54 47.29
C ALA A 23 -31.64 32.22 48.03
N ARG A 24 -30.65 31.44 47.58
CA ARG A 24 -30.28 30.16 48.20
C ARG A 24 -29.63 30.33 49.57
N LEU A 25 -28.73 31.31 49.74
CA LEU A 25 -28.12 31.61 51.04
C LEU A 25 -29.18 32.06 52.06
N ARG A 26 -30.22 32.80 51.62
CA ARG A 26 -31.38 33.14 52.47
C ARG A 26 -32.21 31.91 52.86
N GLU A 27 -32.43 30.97 51.94
CA GLU A 27 -33.13 29.72 52.24
C GLU A 27 -32.36 28.82 53.21
N ILE A 28 -31.03 28.71 53.02
CA ILE A 28 -30.17 27.94 53.91
C ILE A 28 -30.10 28.61 55.29
N GLY A 29 -29.98 29.94 55.33
CA GLY A 29 -29.99 30.72 56.57
C GLY A 29 -31.31 30.64 57.33
N SER A 30 -32.45 30.59 56.63
CA SER A 30 -33.76 30.42 57.28
C SER A 30 -33.96 29.02 57.85
N ARG A 31 -33.46 27.97 57.17
CA ARG A 31 -33.48 26.59 57.69
C ARG A 31 -32.56 26.39 58.90
N LEU A 32 -31.44 27.11 58.94
CA LEU A 32 -30.48 27.11 60.07
C LEU A 32 -30.86 28.08 61.19
N ASN A 33 -31.96 28.84 61.04
CA ASN A 33 -32.43 29.86 61.97
C ASN A 33 -31.34 30.88 62.35
N LEU A 34 -30.53 31.30 61.37
CA LEU A 34 -29.43 32.22 61.57
C LEU A 34 -29.95 33.65 61.73
N ARG A 35 -29.41 34.37 62.71
CA ARG A 35 -29.63 35.81 62.85
C ARG A 35 -28.89 36.58 61.75
N GLU A 36 -29.35 37.80 61.51
CA GLU A 36 -28.80 38.67 60.45
C GLU A 36 -27.31 39.00 60.68
N ASP A 37 -26.86 39.02 61.94
CA ASP A 37 -25.51 39.40 62.36
C ASP A 37 -24.58 38.20 62.67
N ASP A 38 -25.00 36.99 62.29
CA ASP A 38 -24.34 35.77 62.74
C ASP A 38 -22.97 35.57 62.06
N ALA A 39 -21.99 35.11 62.83
CA ALA A 39 -20.63 34.86 62.34
C ALA A 39 -20.55 33.67 61.37
N LEU A 40 -21.65 32.95 61.18
CA LEU A 40 -21.78 31.83 60.25
C LEU A 40 -21.96 32.25 58.78
N TRP A 41 -22.35 33.50 58.52
CA TRP A 41 -22.54 34.00 57.14
C TRP A 41 -21.25 33.97 56.28
N PRO A 42 -20.07 34.41 56.78
CA PRO A 42 -18.81 34.25 56.06
C PRO A 42 -18.43 32.80 55.77
N LEU A 43 -18.78 31.88 56.68
CA LEU A 43 -18.53 30.45 56.49
C LEU A 43 -19.42 29.87 55.38
N LEU A 44 -20.70 30.27 55.36
CA LEU A 44 -21.65 29.90 54.32
C LEU A 44 -21.21 30.42 52.94
N ALA A 45 -20.65 31.63 52.90
CA ALA A 45 -20.07 32.23 51.69
C ALA A 45 -18.86 31.43 51.15
N ALA A 46 -17.98 30.98 52.04
CA ALA A 46 -16.81 30.17 51.69
C ALA A 46 -17.21 28.78 51.17
N LEU A 47 -18.28 28.19 51.71
CA LEU A 47 -18.82 26.91 51.23
C LEU A 47 -19.47 27.03 49.84
N GLU A 48 -20.18 28.13 49.57
CA GLU A 48 -20.76 28.39 48.23
C GLU A 48 -19.65 28.57 47.18
N TYR A 49 -18.52 29.17 47.54
CA TYR A 49 -17.34 29.26 46.66
C TYR A 49 -16.80 27.88 46.29
N GLN A 50 -16.67 26.96 47.25
CA GLN A 50 -16.25 25.60 46.99
C GLN A 50 -17.25 24.85 46.10
N ARG A 51 -18.57 25.02 46.36
CA ARG A 51 -19.64 24.40 45.57
C ARG A 51 -19.59 24.78 44.09
N VAL A 52 -19.49 26.08 43.79
CA VAL A 52 -19.38 26.59 42.41
C VAL A 52 -18.13 26.06 41.70
N TYR A 53 -17.01 25.95 42.42
CA TYR A 53 -15.79 25.37 41.88
C TYR A 53 -15.95 23.89 41.51
N TYR A 54 -16.62 23.10 42.36
CA TYR A 54 -16.87 21.67 42.10
C TYR A 54 -17.94 21.43 41.03
N GLU A 55 -18.95 22.30 40.89
CA GLU A 55 -19.94 22.21 39.81
C GLU A 55 -19.32 22.53 38.44
N ALA A 56 -18.36 23.46 38.36
CA ALA A 56 -17.71 23.85 37.10
C ALA A 56 -16.54 22.96 36.66
N LEU A 57 -15.99 22.15 37.58
CA LEU A 57 -14.88 21.22 37.33
C LEU A 57 -15.18 20.13 36.28
N PRO A 58 -16.29 19.35 36.38
CA PRO A 58 -16.58 18.27 35.43
C PRO A 58 -16.78 18.79 34.01
N GLU A 59 -17.36 19.97 33.84
CA GLU A 59 -17.58 20.58 32.52
C GLU A 59 -16.25 20.99 31.85
N LYS A 60 -15.32 21.54 32.64
CA LYS A 60 -13.96 21.87 32.17
C LYS A 60 -13.16 20.62 31.79
N ILE A 61 -13.30 19.55 32.58
CA ILE A 61 -12.65 18.26 32.32
C ILE A 61 -13.23 17.62 31.06
N ALA A 62 -14.56 17.63 30.89
CA ALA A 62 -15.23 17.12 29.70
C ALA A 62 -14.75 17.86 28.44
N LYS A 63 -14.68 19.20 28.49
CA LYS A 63 -14.19 20.03 27.38
C LYS A 63 -12.72 19.78 27.06
N ALA A 64 -11.86 19.66 28.07
CA ALA A 64 -10.45 19.32 27.90
C ALA A 64 -10.29 17.90 27.32
N SER A 65 -11.04 16.93 27.82
CA SER A 65 -11.06 15.55 27.33
C SER A 65 -11.50 15.47 25.87
N GLN A 66 -12.55 16.20 25.49
CA GLN A 66 -13.02 16.27 24.12
C GLN A 66 -11.97 16.87 23.19
N THR A 67 -11.32 17.95 23.62
CA THR A 67 -10.23 18.58 22.85
C THR A 67 -9.04 17.61 22.64
N ILE A 68 -8.72 16.81 23.67
CA ILE A 68 -7.67 15.78 23.57
C ILE A 68 -8.09 14.65 22.63
N MET A 69 -9.34 14.17 22.71
CA MET A 69 -9.86 13.14 21.82
C MET A 69 -9.94 13.61 20.37
N ASP A 70 -10.38 14.84 20.12
CA ASP A 70 -10.42 15.42 18.78
C ASP A 70 -9.00 15.60 18.21
N GLY A 71 -8.04 16.02 19.04
CA GLY A 71 -6.63 16.08 18.66
C GLY A 71 -6.03 14.70 18.34
N MET A 72 -6.39 13.68 19.12
CA MET A 72 -5.97 12.29 18.90
C MET A 72 -6.61 11.70 17.65
N ALA A 73 -7.88 11.98 17.39
CA ALA A 73 -8.59 11.57 16.18
C ALA A 73 -7.95 12.21 14.93
N ALA A 74 -7.68 13.51 14.96
CA ALA A 74 -7.02 14.21 13.85
C ALA A 74 -5.58 13.71 13.61
N ALA A 75 -4.85 13.35 14.66
CA ALA A 75 -3.52 12.74 14.53
C ALA A 75 -3.61 11.32 13.94
N ALA A 76 -4.55 10.51 14.42
CA ALA A 76 -4.79 9.16 13.90
C ALA A 76 -5.25 9.18 12.42
N GLU A 77 -6.12 10.11 12.02
CA GLU A 77 -6.52 10.30 10.63
C GLU A 77 -5.33 10.69 9.75
N ARG A 78 -4.44 11.56 10.23
CA ARG A 78 -3.22 11.93 9.49
C ARG A 78 -2.25 10.76 9.35
N GLU A 79 -2.04 9.99 10.41
CA GLU A 79 -1.15 8.82 10.38
C GLU A 79 -1.73 7.68 9.53
N THR A 80 -3.05 7.43 9.60
CA THR A 80 -3.73 6.45 8.75
C THR A 80 -3.75 6.88 7.29
N ALA A 81 -4.00 8.15 6.98
CA ALA A 81 -3.89 8.68 5.62
C ALA A 81 -2.45 8.57 5.07
N ALA A 82 -1.44 8.86 5.89
CA ALA A 82 -0.04 8.70 5.50
C ALA A 82 0.34 7.22 5.27
N ALA A 83 -0.15 6.31 6.12
CA ALA A 83 0.04 4.88 5.96
C ALA A 83 -0.68 4.35 4.71
N GLN A 84 -1.91 4.79 4.46
CA GLN A 84 -2.68 4.43 3.28
C GLN A 84 -2.04 4.96 2.00
N ALA A 85 -1.50 6.18 2.02
CA ALA A 85 -0.76 6.73 0.89
C ALA A 85 0.51 5.90 0.58
N LYS A 86 1.27 5.51 1.61
CA LYS A 86 2.45 4.63 1.45
C LYS A 86 2.08 3.23 0.94
N LEU A 87 0.98 2.65 1.44
CA LEU A 87 0.49 1.36 0.96
C LEU A 87 0.03 1.45 -0.50
N THR A 88 -0.68 2.52 -0.86
CA THR A 88 -1.13 2.75 -2.24
C THR A 88 0.06 2.92 -3.19
N ASP A 89 1.06 3.72 -2.81
CA ASP A 89 2.28 3.89 -3.60
C ASP A 89 3.05 2.56 -3.77
N SER A 90 3.17 1.78 -2.69
CA SER A 90 3.83 0.46 -2.75
C SER A 90 3.08 -0.52 -3.66
N VAL A 91 1.75 -0.59 -3.57
CA VAL A 91 0.93 -1.46 -4.43
C VAL A 91 0.99 -1.02 -5.89
N VAL A 92 0.95 0.29 -6.17
CA VAL A 92 1.09 0.81 -7.54
C VAL A 92 2.46 0.44 -8.11
N LYS A 93 3.52 0.60 -7.33
CA LYS A 93 4.89 0.28 -7.75
C LYS A 93 5.08 -1.22 -8.00
N GLU A 94 4.50 -2.07 -7.15
CA GLU A 94 4.48 -3.52 -7.37
C GLU A 94 3.67 -3.90 -8.62
N ALA A 95 2.52 -3.24 -8.86
CA ALA A 95 1.71 -3.46 -10.05
C ALA A 95 2.45 -3.06 -11.33
N GLU A 96 3.14 -1.92 -11.36
CA GLU A 96 3.98 -1.49 -12.48
C GLU A 96 5.15 -2.45 -12.73
N TYR A 97 5.81 -2.90 -11.65
CA TYR A 97 6.87 -3.90 -11.74
C TYR A 97 6.35 -5.24 -12.29
N LEU A 98 5.19 -5.69 -11.83
CA LEU A 98 4.54 -6.90 -12.34
C LEU A 98 4.12 -6.75 -13.81
N ALA A 99 3.54 -5.61 -14.18
CA ALA A 99 3.10 -5.33 -15.54
C ALA A 99 4.27 -5.27 -16.53
N SER A 100 5.34 -4.54 -16.19
CA SER A 100 6.56 -4.47 -16.99
C SER A 100 7.20 -5.85 -17.13
N ARG A 101 7.30 -6.63 -16.04
CA ARG A 101 7.81 -8.01 -16.09
C ARG A 101 6.98 -8.91 -17.03
N ILE A 102 5.65 -8.81 -17.01
CA ILE A 102 4.77 -9.56 -17.90
C ILE A 102 4.97 -9.14 -19.36
N GLN A 103 5.13 -7.84 -19.62
CA GLN A 103 5.35 -7.31 -20.97
C GLN A 103 6.69 -7.79 -21.55
N TYR A 104 7.79 -7.67 -20.80
CA TYR A 104 9.10 -8.17 -21.22
C TYR A 104 9.10 -9.70 -21.40
N ALA A 105 8.42 -10.44 -20.51
CA ALA A 105 8.30 -11.89 -20.61
C ALA A 105 7.60 -12.36 -21.90
N LYS A 106 6.75 -11.53 -22.52
CA LYS A 106 6.11 -11.83 -23.81
C LYS A 106 6.90 -11.29 -25.00
N LEU A 107 7.49 -10.10 -24.88
CA LEU A 107 8.14 -9.41 -26.00
C LEU A 107 9.49 -10.05 -26.37
N ILE A 108 10.30 -10.41 -25.39
CA ILE A 108 11.63 -11.01 -25.58
C ILE A 108 11.55 -12.33 -26.39
N PRO A 109 10.71 -13.31 -26.02
CA PRO A 109 10.62 -14.55 -26.79
C PRO A 109 10.09 -14.36 -28.22
N MET A 110 9.16 -13.43 -28.40
CA MET A 110 8.59 -13.13 -29.72
C MET A 110 9.66 -12.54 -30.66
N TRP A 111 10.49 -11.62 -30.17
CA TRP A 111 11.63 -11.09 -30.92
C TRP A 111 12.70 -12.15 -31.21
N LEU A 112 13.00 -13.00 -30.24
CA LEU A 112 13.99 -14.07 -30.41
C LEU A 112 13.54 -15.09 -31.48
N LEU A 113 12.26 -15.47 -31.45
CA LEU A 113 11.68 -16.38 -32.45
C LEU A 113 11.66 -15.74 -33.85
N ALA A 114 11.29 -14.46 -33.94
CA ALA A 114 11.33 -13.72 -35.20
C ALA A 114 12.75 -13.66 -35.78
N LEU A 115 13.76 -13.46 -34.94
CA LEU A 115 15.17 -13.46 -35.35
C LEU A 115 15.63 -14.83 -35.87
N ILE A 116 15.26 -15.92 -35.18
CA ILE A 116 15.54 -17.30 -35.63
C ILE A 116 14.89 -17.56 -37.00
N CYS A 117 13.62 -17.18 -37.18
CA CYS A 117 12.91 -17.34 -38.45
C CYS A 117 13.55 -16.53 -39.58
N LEU A 118 13.98 -15.29 -39.31
CA LEU A 118 14.65 -14.45 -40.29
C LEU A 118 16.00 -15.04 -40.73
N LEU A 119 16.79 -15.55 -39.78
CA LEU A 119 18.07 -16.23 -40.04
C LEU A 119 17.87 -17.50 -40.86
N ALA A 120 16.88 -18.32 -40.51
CA ALA A 120 16.52 -19.52 -41.25
C ALA A 120 16.05 -19.20 -42.68
N TYR A 121 15.23 -18.16 -42.84
CA TYR A 121 14.77 -17.69 -44.15
C TYR A 121 15.92 -17.15 -45.01
N GLY A 122 16.83 -16.36 -44.42
CA GLY A 122 18.02 -15.87 -45.11
C GLY A 122 18.93 -17.00 -45.59
N SER A 123 19.10 -18.04 -44.78
CA SER A 123 19.84 -19.25 -45.16
C SER A 123 19.16 -20.00 -46.32
N LEU A 124 17.82 -20.08 -46.32
CA LEU A 124 17.04 -20.71 -47.40
C LEU A 124 17.14 -19.93 -48.73
N MET A 125 17.11 -18.60 -48.67
CA MET A 125 17.27 -17.72 -49.84
C MET A 125 18.66 -17.82 -50.46
N LEU A 126 19.71 -17.87 -49.65
CA LEU A 126 21.09 -18.10 -50.12
C LEU A 126 21.23 -19.47 -50.82
N TRP A 127 20.58 -20.51 -50.28
CA TRP A 127 20.54 -21.82 -50.93
C TRP A 127 19.79 -21.78 -52.27
N ALA A 128 18.62 -21.15 -52.32
CA ALA A 128 17.84 -21.03 -53.54
C ALA A 128 18.61 -20.28 -54.64
N GLY A 129 19.32 -19.20 -54.29
CA GLY A 129 20.19 -18.47 -55.22
C GLY A 129 21.34 -19.32 -55.75
N PHE A 130 22.02 -20.06 -54.87
CA PHE A 130 23.13 -20.93 -55.27
C PHE A 130 22.67 -22.10 -56.17
N ARG A 131 21.49 -22.66 -55.90
CA ARG A 131 20.86 -23.73 -56.70
C ARG A 131 20.56 -23.28 -58.13
N ILE A 132 20.11 -22.03 -58.31
CA ILE A 132 19.79 -21.45 -59.62
C ILE A 132 21.08 -21.18 -60.41
N ASP A 133 22.16 -20.78 -59.75
CA ASP A 133 23.43 -20.40 -60.39
C ASP A 133 24.32 -21.60 -60.78
N THR A 134 24.37 -22.66 -59.96
CA THR A 134 25.34 -23.77 -60.16
C THR A 134 24.73 -25.09 -60.65
N GLY A 135 23.40 -25.23 -60.67
CA GLY A 135 22.71 -26.42 -61.23
C GLY A 135 23.05 -27.77 -60.56
N ARG A 136 23.71 -27.78 -59.40
CA ARG A 136 24.12 -28.99 -58.65
C ARG A 136 23.29 -29.20 -57.39
N ASP A 137 23.03 -30.46 -57.07
CA ASP A 137 22.32 -30.85 -55.85
C ASP A 137 23.24 -30.94 -54.64
N ILE A 138 23.46 -29.83 -53.96
CA ILE A 138 24.09 -29.89 -52.63
C ILE A 138 23.03 -30.34 -51.61
N PRO A 139 23.29 -31.40 -50.81
CA PRO A 139 22.36 -31.83 -49.76
C PRO A 139 22.14 -30.72 -48.74
N LEU A 140 20.91 -30.58 -48.22
CA LEU A 140 20.54 -29.59 -47.17
C LEU A 140 21.50 -29.60 -45.97
N ALA A 141 22.16 -30.74 -45.72
CA ALA A 141 23.21 -30.95 -44.73
C ALA A 141 24.37 -29.95 -44.82
N ALA A 142 24.79 -29.57 -46.04
CA ALA A 142 25.93 -28.68 -46.23
C ALA A 142 25.61 -27.21 -45.90
N ILE A 143 24.33 -26.82 -45.94
CA ILE A 143 23.86 -25.49 -45.55
C ILE A 143 23.98 -25.31 -44.03
N LEU A 144 23.70 -26.38 -43.28
CA LEU A 144 23.84 -26.39 -41.83
C LEU A 144 25.31 -26.22 -41.41
N HIS A 145 26.24 -26.70 -42.22
CA HIS A 145 27.70 -26.59 -41.98
C HIS A 145 28.28 -25.20 -42.25
N MET A 146 27.54 -24.32 -42.93
CA MET A 146 27.93 -22.91 -43.04
C MET A 146 27.83 -22.20 -41.67
N PRO A 147 28.55 -21.09 -41.43
CA PRO A 147 28.53 -20.38 -40.14
C PRO A 147 27.12 -20.01 -39.65
N SER A 148 26.13 -19.91 -40.55
CA SER A 148 24.72 -19.73 -40.22
C SER A 148 24.09 -20.88 -39.44
N GLY A 149 24.46 -22.14 -39.67
CA GLY A 149 23.87 -23.28 -38.94
C GLY A 149 24.39 -23.42 -37.52
N TRP A 150 25.67 -23.09 -37.28
CA TRP A 150 26.21 -22.92 -35.93
C TRP A 150 25.49 -21.79 -35.16
N LEU A 151 25.22 -20.66 -35.82
CA LEU A 151 24.47 -19.55 -35.23
C LEU A 151 23.02 -19.94 -34.90
N ILE A 152 22.32 -20.62 -35.81
CA ILE A 152 20.95 -21.09 -35.59
C ILE A 152 20.91 -22.11 -34.45
N SER A 153 21.89 -23.02 -34.38
CA SER A 153 21.99 -24.02 -33.31
C SER A 153 22.22 -23.37 -31.95
N GLY A 154 23.19 -22.46 -31.85
CA GLY A 154 23.47 -21.71 -30.63
C GLY A 154 22.27 -20.89 -30.16
N LEU A 155 21.59 -20.19 -31.09
CA LEU A 155 20.42 -19.37 -30.79
C LEU A 155 19.23 -20.24 -30.33
N CYS A 156 19.06 -21.42 -30.91
CA CYS A 156 18.05 -22.43 -30.54
C CYS A 156 18.28 -22.99 -29.13
N LEU A 157 19.53 -23.29 -28.77
CA LEU A 157 19.90 -23.75 -27.42
C LEU A 157 19.72 -22.66 -26.36
N VAL A 158 20.16 -21.42 -26.65
CA VAL A 158 19.97 -20.28 -25.73
C VAL A 158 18.48 -20.01 -25.51
N ALA A 159 17.67 -20.06 -26.57
CA ALA A 159 16.21 -19.97 -26.46
C ALA A 159 15.64 -21.09 -25.60
N GLY A 160 16.05 -22.35 -25.83
CA GLY A 160 15.63 -23.51 -25.05
C GLY A 160 15.94 -23.39 -23.54
N VAL A 161 17.15 -22.94 -23.19
CA VAL A 161 17.56 -22.69 -21.80
C VAL A 161 16.76 -21.54 -21.17
N PHE A 162 16.50 -20.48 -21.92
CA PHE A 162 15.70 -19.34 -21.45
C PHE A 162 14.24 -19.73 -21.16
N TYR A 163 13.62 -20.53 -22.05
CA TYR A 163 12.28 -21.06 -21.82
C TYR A 163 12.23 -22.07 -20.68
N ALA A 164 13.27 -22.89 -20.50
CA ALA A 164 13.39 -23.81 -19.37
C ALA A 164 13.49 -23.03 -18.04
N ALA A 165 14.33 -21.99 -17.98
CA ALA A 165 14.48 -21.15 -16.79
C ALA A 165 13.16 -20.45 -16.38
N MET A 166 12.36 -19.99 -17.35
CA MET A 166 11.04 -19.41 -17.08
C MET A 166 9.97 -20.45 -16.73
N ALA A 167 10.15 -21.72 -17.12
CA ALA A 167 9.21 -22.79 -16.82
C ALA A 167 9.33 -23.31 -15.38
N ILE A 168 10.55 -23.32 -14.81
CA ILE A 168 10.85 -23.81 -13.44
C ILE A 168 9.93 -23.21 -12.36
N PRO A 169 9.81 -21.86 -12.22
CA PRO A 169 8.92 -21.29 -11.20
C PRO A 169 7.45 -21.57 -11.49
N SER A 170 7.04 -21.61 -12.76
CA SER A 170 5.65 -21.89 -13.14
C SER A 170 5.21 -23.34 -12.95
N LEU A 171 6.17 -24.28 -12.90
CA LEU A 171 5.96 -25.68 -12.56
C LEU A 171 5.82 -25.89 -11.05
N ALA A 172 6.58 -25.16 -10.24
CA ALA A 172 6.49 -25.21 -8.78
C ALA A 172 5.12 -24.71 -8.27
N GLU A 173 4.51 -23.75 -8.96
CA GLU A 173 3.17 -23.24 -8.67
C GLU A 173 2.02 -24.15 -9.16
N GLY A 174 2.32 -25.31 -9.78
CA GLY A 174 1.30 -26.26 -10.25
C GLY A 174 0.40 -25.73 -11.38
N LYS A 175 0.82 -24.66 -12.07
CA LYS A 175 -0.02 -23.97 -13.05
C LYS A 175 -0.01 -24.71 -14.39
N LYS A 176 -1.19 -25.07 -14.93
CA LYS A 176 -1.35 -25.77 -16.22
C LYS A 176 -0.63 -25.09 -17.40
N SER A 177 -0.46 -23.76 -17.35
CA SER A 177 0.31 -22.99 -18.35
C SER A 177 1.82 -23.29 -18.33
N GLY A 178 2.39 -23.77 -17.22
CA GLY A 178 3.82 -24.10 -17.11
C GLY A 178 4.23 -25.31 -17.94
N TRP A 179 3.34 -26.30 -18.04
CA TRP A 179 3.55 -27.51 -18.87
C TRP A 179 3.76 -27.19 -20.35
N SER A 180 2.94 -26.30 -20.91
CA SER A 180 3.08 -25.88 -22.32
C SER A 180 4.44 -25.22 -22.60
N LYS A 181 4.92 -24.37 -21.68
CA LYS A 181 6.25 -23.74 -21.79
C LYS A 181 7.38 -24.76 -21.70
N CYS A 182 7.22 -25.77 -20.85
CA CYS A 182 8.19 -26.85 -20.69
C CYS A 182 8.30 -27.73 -21.95
N VAL A 183 7.17 -28.05 -22.58
CA VAL A 183 7.15 -28.78 -23.86
C VAL A 183 7.85 -27.99 -24.97
N ILE A 184 7.61 -26.68 -25.04
CA ILE A 184 8.28 -25.80 -26.00
C ILE A 184 9.80 -25.74 -25.74
N ALA A 185 10.23 -25.59 -24.48
CA ALA A 185 11.64 -25.58 -24.11
C ALA A 185 12.36 -26.89 -24.51
N LEU A 186 11.71 -28.02 -24.26
CA LEU A 186 12.24 -29.35 -24.55
C LEU A 186 12.35 -29.57 -26.07
N PHE A 187 11.39 -29.08 -26.86
CA PHE A 187 11.46 -29.11 -28.31
C PHE A 187 12.66 -28.31 -28.85
N PHE A 188 12.86 -27.06 -28.39
CA PHE A 188 14.00 -26.24 -28.84
C PHE A 188 15.35 -26.83 -28.41
N LEU A 189 15.45 -27.41 -27.21
CA LEU A 189 16.68 -28.09 -26.76
C LEU A 189 16.98 -29.35 -27.57
N ILE A 190 15.98 -30.16 -27.91
CA ILE A 190 16.17 -31.35 -28.75
C ILE A 190 16.57 -30.92 -30.17
N VAL A 191 15.88 -29.95 -30.77
CA VAL A 191 16.19 -29.50 -32.14
C VAL A 191 17.57 -28.86 -32.22
N GLY A 192 17.92 -27.96 -31.29
CA GLY A 192 19.26 -27.38 -31.23
C GLY A 192 20.35 -28.42 -30.93
N GLY A 193 20.05 -29.39 -30.05
CA GLY A 193 20.95 -30.51 -29.76
C GLY A 193 21.20 -31.38 -30.97
N MET A 194 20.15 -31.77 -31.69
CA MET A 194 20.22 -32.58 -32.91
C MET A 194 21.00 -31.86 -34.03
N ILE A 195 20.76 -30.56 -34.22
CA ILE A 195 21.51 -29.74 -35.19
C ILE A 195 23.00 -29.69 -34.81
N THR A 196 23.32 -29.50 -33.53
CA THR A 196 24.72 -29.48 -33.06
C THR A 196 25.41 -30.84 -33.24
N LEU A 197 24.71 -31.93 -32.91
CA LEU A 197 25.25 -33.28 -33.02
C LEU A 197 25.46 -33.69 -34.47
N TYR A 198 24.57 -33.25 -35.36
CA TYR A 198 24.71 -33.40 -36.81
C TYR A 198 25.90 -32.62 -37.37
N LEU A 199 26.18 -31.42 -36.84
CA LEU A 199 27.35 -30.61 -37.21
C LEU A 199 28.68 -31.16 -36.67
N LEU A 200 28.64 -31.95 -35.59
CA LEU A 200 29.84 -32.52 -34.97
C LEU A 200 30.24 -33.87 -35.57
N THR A 201 29.28 -34.60 -36.14
CA THR A 201 29.45 -35.99 -36.60
C THR A 201 29.79 -36.09 -38.09
N ASN A 202 29.54 -35.04 -38.87
CA ASN A 202 29.70 -34.98 -40.32
C ASN A 202 30.64 -33.83 -40.69
#